data_AF-A0A945K1X6-F1
#
_entry.id   AF-A0A945K1X6-F1
#
_cell.length_a   1.000
_cell.length_b   1.000
_cell.length_c   1.000
_cell.angle_alpha   90.00
_cell.angle_beta   90.00
_cell.angle_gamma   90.00
#
_symmetry.space_group_name_H-M   'P 1'
#
loop_
_entity.id
_entity.type
_entity.pdbx_description
1 polymer ?
#
loop_
_entity_poly.entity_id
_entity_poly.type
_entity_poly.pdbx_seq_one_letter_code
_entity_poly.pdbx_strand_id
1 'polypeptide(L)'
;MSKNIKIACLGGGSLYFPRVLADLALANDIADSEVVLYDIDAEKAELMAVAGRRLAQVADTGLRVRATADLDDALDAAGFAVTSIGGSGAEVTRNVYGSWYHNADMHIPAKYGIHQVIGDTAGPAGMMMGLRSIPAYMH
;
A
#
# COMPACT_ATOMS: atom_id res chain seq x y z
N MET A 1 -20.47 -21.00 -4.12
CA MET A 1 -19.56 -20.84 -5.28
C MET A 1 -18.62 -19.73 -4.91
N SER A 2 -17.31 -20.00 -4.75
CA SER A 2 -16.33 -18.92 -4.57
C SER A 2 -16.34 -18.08 -5.84
N LYS A 3 -16.37 -16.76 -5.68
CA LYS A 3 -16.20 -15.85 -6.83
C LYS A 3 -14.69 -15.74 -7.04
N ASN A 4 -14.21 -16.06 -8.24
CA ASN A 4 -12.83 -15.81 -8.63
C ASN A 4 -12.68 -14.29 -8.85
N ILE A 5 -12.29 -13.57 -7.79
CA ILE A 5 -12.21 -12.11 -7.77
C ILE A 5 -10.74 -11.71 -7.88
N LYS A 6 -10.46 -10.65 -8.63
CA LYS A 6 -9.16 -9.98 -8.59
C LYS A 6 -9.23 -8.79 -7.62
N ILE A 7 -8.30 -8.75 -6.68
CA ILE A 7 -8.16 -7.69 -5.67
C ILE A 7 -6.84 -6.96 -5.95
N ALA A 8 -6.91 -5.68 -6.33
CA ALA A 8 -5.76 -4.84 -6.51
C ALA A 8 -5.36 -4.21 -5.17
N CYS A 9 -4.14 -4.46 -4.73
CA CYS A 9 -3.54 -3.88 -3.52
C CYS A 9 -2.55 -2.78 -3.94
N LEU A 10 -3.00 -1.52 -3.94
CA LEU A 10 -2.22 -0.36 -4.39
C LEU A 10 -1.32 0.16 -3.26
N GLY A 11 -0.03 0.36 -3.53
CA GLY A 11 0.98 0.58 -2.49
C GLY A 11 1.37 -0.74 -1.81
N GLY A 12 1.36 -1.83 -2.58
CA GLY A 12 1.51 -3.22 -2.17
C GLY A 12 2.82 -3.55 -1.45
N GLY A 13 3.82 -2.66 -1.47
CA GLY A 13 5.05 -2.77 -0.68
C GLY A 13 4.90 -2.33 0.78
N SER A 14 3.74 -1.79 1.17
CA SER A 14 3.46 -1.31 2.52
C SER A 14 3.50 -2.43 3.57
N LEU A 15 4.12 -2.15 4.72
CA LEU A 15 4.15 -3.05 5.88
C LEU A 15 2.79 -3.24 6.57
N TYR A 16 1.72 -2.58 6.09
CA TYR A 16 0.35 -2.88 6.48
C TYR A 16 -0.22 -4.12 5.76
N PHE A 17 0.26 -4.43 4.55
CA PHE A 17 -0.27 -5.55 3.76
C PHE A 17 -0.04 -6.95 4.35
N PRO A 18 1.00 -7.26 5.16
CA PRO A 18 1.09 -8.57 5.81
C PRO A 18 -0.16 -8.96 6.62
N ARG A 19 -0.79 -7.99 7.31
CA ARG A 19 -2.02 -8.25 8.07
C ARG A 19 -3.21 -8.46 7.13
N VAL A 20 -3.33 -7.61 6.11
CA VAL A 20 -4.40 -7.70 5.11
C VAL A 20 -4.32 -9.02 4.35
N LEU A 21 -3.12 -9.43 3.92
CA LEU A 21 -2.89 -10.69 3.20
C LEU A 21 -3.25 -11.90 4.07
N ALA A 22 -3.01 -11.85 5.38
CA ALA A 22 -3.42 -12.91 6.30
C ALA A 22 -4.95 -12.99 6.41
N ASP A 23 -5.62 -11.85 6.55
CA ASP A 23 -7.09 -11.78 6.60
C ASP A 23 -7.70 -12.29 5.27
N LEU A 24 -7.13 -11.91 4.12
CA LEU A 24 -7.57 -12.38 2.80
C LEU A 24 -7.34 -13.89 2.59
N ALA A 25 -6.20 -14.42 3.06
CA ALA A 25 -5.88 -15.85 2.94
C ALA A 25 -6.84 -16.74 3.73
N LEU A 26 -7.44 -16.23 4.81
CA LEU A 26 -8.39 -16.95 5.66
C LEU A 26 -9.86 -16.77 5.25
N ALA A 27 -10.14 -15.88 4.28
CA ALA A 27 -11.49 -15.58 3.84
C ALA A 27 -11.99 -16.61 2.81
N ASN A 28 -12.71 -17.63 3.28
CA ASN A 28 -13.21 -18.73 2.42
C ASN A 28 -14.11 -18.26 1.26
N ASP A 29 -14.83 -17.15 1.41
CA ASP A 29 -15.71 -16.61 0.37
C ASP A 29 -14.95 -16.11 -0.87
N ILE A 30 -13.65 -15.85 -0.72
CA ILE A 30 -12.73 -15.43 -1.78
C ILE A 30 -11.64 -16.48 -2.06
N ALA A 31 -11.84 -17.74 -1.67
CA ALA A 31 -10.97 -18.84 -2.07
C ALA A 31 -10.79 -18.85 -3.61
N ASP A 32 -9.61 -19.29 -4.07
CA ASP A 32 -9.20 -19.29 -5.48
C ASP A 32 -9.15 -17.92 -6.18
N SER A 33 -9.29 -16.82 -5.44
CA SER A 33 -9.15 -15.45 -5.97
C SER A 33 -7.69 -15.08 -6.24
N GLU A 34 -7.48 -13.89 -6.80
CA GLU A 34 -6.16 -13.31 -7.06
C GLU A 34 -5.97 -11.99 -6.30
N VAL A 35 -4.84 -11.85 -5.62
CA VAL A 35 -4.34 -10.59 -5.07
C VAL A 35 -3.17 -10.12 -5.92
N VAL A 36 -3.28 -8.89 -6.43
CA VAL A 36 -2.20 -8.23 -7.18
C VAL A 36 -1.68 -7.05 -6.39
N LEU A 37 -0.43 -7.14 -5.94
CA LEU A 37 0.27 -6.10 -5.18
C LEU A 37 0.96 -5.14 -6.17
N TYR A 38 0.42 -3.94 -6.31
CA TYR A 38 1.01 -2.87 -7.11
C TYR A 38 1.85 -1.95 -6.25
N ASP A 39 3.12 -1.74 -6.62
CA ASP A 39 3.93 -0.67 -6.05
C ASP A 39 4.94 -0.16 -7.09
N ILE A 40 5.28 1.13 -7.01
CA ILE A 40 6.35 1.70 -7.82
C ILE A 40 7.72 1.14 -7.41
N ASP A 41 7.83 0.64 -6.17
CA ASP A 41 8.96 -0.13 -5.67
C ASP A 41 8.68 -1.64 -5.83
N ALA A 42 9.04 -2.18 -6.99
CA ALA A 42 8.78 -3.57 -7.35
C ALA A 42 9.40 -4.58 -6.37
N GLU A 43 10.54 -4.25 -5.76
CA GLU A 43 11.21 -5.13 -4.79
C GLU A 43 10.38 -5.25 -3.50
N LYS A 44 9.84 -4.13 -2.99
CA LYS A 44 8.94 -4.17 -1.84
C LYS A 44 7.64 -4.92 -2.14
N ALA A 45 7.05 -4.69 -3.31
CA ALA A 45 5.84 -5.41 -3.72
C ALA A 45 6.09 -6.93 -3.80
N GLU A 46 7.21 -7.34 -4.40
CA GLU A 46 7.55 -8.76 -4.53
C GLU A 46 7.84 -9.40 -3.16
N LEU A 47 8.50 -8.70 -2.25
CA LEU A 47 8.69 -9.17 -0.87
C LEU A 47 7.34 -9.45 -0.18
N MET A 48 6.35 -8.56 -0.36
CA MET A 48 5.00 -8.77 0.16
C MET A 48 4.28 -9.91 -0.56
N ALA A 49 4.49 -10.08 -1.86
CA ALA A 49 3.91 -11.18 -2.63
C ALA A 49 4.45 -12.55 -2.18
N VAL A 50 5.75 -12.66 -1.88
CA VAL A 50 6.34 -13.87 -1.28
C VAL A 50 5.65 -14.21 0.04
N ALA A 51 5.44 -13.22 0.92
CA ALA A 51 4.73 -13.43 2.19
C ALA A 51 3.28 -13.86 1.96
N GLY A 52 2.56 -13.21 1.04
CA GLY A 52 1.18 -13.56 0.68
C GLY A 52 1.05 -14.96 0.11
N ARG A 53 1.94 -15.39 -0.79
CA ARG A 53 1.97 -16.77 -1.31
C ARG A 53 2.17 -17.80 -0.21
N ARG A 54 3.07 -17.52 0.75
CA ARG A 54 3.27 -18.40 1.92
C ARG A 54 2.03 -18.49 2.80
N LEU A 55 1.35 -17.37 3.04
CA LEU A 55 0.10 -17.35 3.80
C LEU A 55 -1.01 -18.16 3.11
N ALA A 56 -1.19 -17.96 1.80
CA ALA A 56 -2.15 -18.72 1.00
C ALA A 56 -1.85 -20.23 1.02
N GLN A 57 -0.58 -20.62 0.94
CA GLN A 57 -0.17 -22.02 1.03
C GLN A 57 -0.49 -22.63 2.39
N VAL A 58 -0.27 -21.90 3.50
CA VAL A 58 -0.56 -22.38 4.85
C VAL A 58 -2.07 -22.46 5.10
N ALA A 59 -2.85 -21.54 4.54
CA ALA A 59 -4.31 -21.52 4.66
C ALA A 59 -5.01 -22.53 3.76
N ASP A 60 -4.32 -23.05 2.74
CA ASP A 60 -4.83 -24.03 1.76
C ASP A 60 -6.12 -23.56 1.03
N THR A 61 -6.18 -22.27 0.69
CA THR A 61 -7.37 -21.64 0.09
C THR A 61 -7.29 -21.42 -1.43
N GLY A 62 -6.17 -21.80 -2.06
CA GLY A 62 -5.95 -21.58 -3.50
C GLY A 62 -5.74 -20.11 -3.91
N LEU A 63 -5.67 -19.19 -2.94
CA LEU A 63 -5.45 -17.76 -3.19
C LEU A 63 -4.13 -17.53 -3.94
N ARG A 64 -4.20 -16.87 -5.09
CA ARG A 64 -3.03 -16.51 -5.90
C ARG A 64 -2.54 -15.12 -5.51
N VAL A 65 -1.24 -14.94 -5.36
CA VAL A 65 -0.64 -13.63 -5.02
C VAL A 65 0.55 -13.32 -5.92
N ARG A 66 0.53 -12.17 -6.58
CA ARG A 66 1.64 -11.67 -7.41
C ARG A 66 1.88 -10.18 -7.21
N ALA A 67 3.07 -9.72 -7.57
CA ALA A 67 3.43 -8.32 -7.61
C ALA A 67 3.45 -7.78 -9.05
N THR A 68 3.27 -6.47 -9.19
CA THR A 68 3.45 -5.75 -10.45
C THR A 68 3.86 -4.30 -10.18
N ALA A 69 4.58 -3.69 -11.11
CA ALA A 69 4.85 -2.24 -11.13
C ALA A 69 4.00 -1.52 -12.18
N ASP A 70 3.12 -2.25 -12.87
CA ASP A 70 2.21 -1.71 -13.88
C ASP A 70 0.81 -1.55 -13.24
N LEU A 71 0.33 -0.30 -13.20
CA LEU A 71 -0.94 0.04 -12.57
C LEU A 71 -2.13 -0.48 -13.39
N ASP A 72 -2.02 -0.47 -14.72
CA ASP A 72 -3.08 -0.95 -15.60
C ASP A 72 -3.22 -2.47 -15.44
N ASP A 73 -2.10 -3.19 -15.38
CA ASP A 73 -2.08 -4.63 -15.06
C ASP A 73 -2.67 -4.91 -13.66
N ALA A 74 -2.47 -4.05 -12.67
CA ALA A 74 -3.07 -4.24 -11.35
C ALA A 74 -4.59 -4.04 -11.36
N LEU A 75 -5.07 -3.01 -12.06
CA LEU A 75 -6.47 -2.59 -12.05
C LEU A 75 -7.35 -3.30 -13.08
N ASP A 76 -6.79 -3.81 -14.17
CA ASP A 76 -7.57 -4.45 -15.24
C ASP A 76 -8.39 -5.62 -14.67
N ALA A 77 -9.70 -5.60 -14.91
CA ALA A 77 -10.68 -6.56 -14.36
C ALA A 77 -10.66 -6.73 -12.82
N ALA A 78 -10.07 -5.81 -12.06
CA ALA A 78 -10.11 -5.84 -10.60
C ALA A 78 -11.55 -5.60 -10.11
N GLY A 79 -12.05 -6.48 -9.23
CA GLY A 79 -13.34 -6.30 -8.57
C GLY A 79 -13.28 -5.34 -7.39
N PHE A 80 -12.10 -5.22 -6.77
CA PHE A 80 -11.84 -4.32 -5.66
C PHE A 80 -10.43 -3.74 -5.75
N ALA A 81 -10.28 -2.50 -5.29
CA ALA A 81 -8.99 -1.88 -5.04
C ALA A 81 -8.87 -1.53 -3.55
N VAL A 82 -7.84 -2.05 -2.89
CA VAL A 82 -7.45 -1.74 -1.52
C VAL A 82 -6.16 -0.94 -1.60
N THR A 83 -6.13 0.24 -0.99
CA THR A 83 -4.98 1.15 -1.14
C THR A 83 -4.32 1.49 0.19
N SER A 84 -2.99 1.54 0.15
CA SER A 84 -2.11 2.01 1.22
C SER A 84 -0.93 2.80 0.62
N ILE A 85 -1.16 3.62 -0.40
CA ILE A 85 -0.11 4.47 -0.98
C ILE A 85 0.22 5.60 0.01
N GLY A 86 1.50 5.73 0.35
CA GLY A 86 2.02 6.84 1.16
C GLY A 86 2.54 8.00 0.31
N GLY A 87 2.49 9.21 0.85
CA GLY A 87 2.93 10.43 0.15
C GLY A 87 4.43 10.71 0.19
N SER A 88 5.28 9.70 0.39
CA SER A 88 6.76 9.83 0.37
C SER A 88 7.36 9.69 -1.02
N GLY A 89 6.57 9.31 -2.04
CA GLY A 89 7.07 9.02 -3.38
C GLY A 89 8.06 7.85 -3.40
N ALA A 90 8.91 7.80 -4.44
CA ALA A 90 9.90 6.74 -4.66
C ALA A 90 11.11 6.82 -3.70
N GLU A 91 11.08 7.66 -2.66
CA GLU A 91 12.19 7.74 -1.71
C GLU A 91 12.33 6.38 -0.98
N VAL A 92 13.50 5.76 -1.13
CA VAL A 92 13.79 4.45 -0.52
C VAL A 92 14.03 4.64 0.98
N THR A 93 12.96 4.80 1.73
CA THR A 93 12.98 4.78 3.19
C THR A 93 12.20 3.57 3.72
N ARG A 94 12.50 3.16 4.96
CA ARG A 94 11.78 2.07 5.63
C ARG A 94 10.31 2.41 5.89
N ASN A 95 10.00 3.68 6.09
CA ASN A 95 8.65 4.20 6.26
C ASN A 95 8.59 5.70 5.92
N VAL A 96 7.37 6.21 5.75
CA VAL A 96 7.10 7.63 5.44
C VAL A 96 7.77 8.59 6.42
N TYR A 97 7.83 8.25 7.70
CA TYR A 97 8.39 9.12 8.76
C TYR A 97 9.90 9.31 8.66
N GLY A 98 10.61 8.40 8.00
CA GLY A 98 12.04 8.53 7.71
C GLY A 98 12.35 9.35 6.45
N SER A 99 11.35 9.72 5.66
CA SER A 99 11.55 10.47 4.41
C SER A 99 12.03 11.89 4.67
N TRP A 100 12.83 12.43 3.74
CA TRP A 100 13.16 13.85 3.74
C TRP A 100 11.91 14.72 3.74
N TYR A 101 10.90 14.36 2.95
CA TYR A 101 9.65 15.10 2.84
C TYR A 101 8.93 15.22 4.18
N HIS A 102 8.79 14.12 4.91
CA HIS A 102 8.13 14.14 6.22
C HIS A 102 8.91 14.98 7.24
N ASN A 103 10.25 14.89 7.25
CA ASN A 103 11.08 15.73 8.10
C ASN A 103 10.90 17.22 7.76
N ALA A 104 10.82 17.57 6.47
CA ALA A 104 10.55 18.93 6.03
C ALA A 104 9.15 19.41 6.46
N ASP A 105 8.13 18.55 6.32
CA ASP A 105 6.76 18.84 6.75
C ASP A 105 6.68 19.14 8.26
N MET A 106 7.54 18.53 9.07
CA MET A 106 7.62 18.76 10.51
C MET A 106 8.44 20.01 10.86
N HIS A 107 9.61 20.17 10.25
CA HIS A 107 10.56 21.22 10.62
C HIS A 107 10.25 22.59 10.02
N ILE A 108 9.63 22.66 8.84
CA ILE A 108 9.28 23.96 8.22
C ILE A 108 8.24 24.70 9.07
N PRO A 109 7.09 24.11 9.46
CA PRO A 109 6.10 24.79 10.31
C PRO A 109 6.64 25.12 11.71
N ALA A 110 7.55 24.31 12.24
CA ALA A 110 8.20 24.56 13.52
C ALA A 110 9.00 25.87 13.54
N LYS A 111 9.59 26.29 12.40
CA LYS A 111 10.27 27.60 12.28
C LYS A 111 9.31 28.79 12.50
N TYR A 112 8.00 28.56 12.38
CA TYR A 112 6.94 29.54 12.58
C TYR A 112 6.14 29.31 13.86
N GLY A 113 6.65 28.49 14.80
CA GLY A 113 6.00 28.20 16.07
C GLY A 113 4.87 27.17 16.01
N ILE A 114 4.68 26.50 14.87
CA ILE A 114 3.66 25.46 14.69
C ILE A 114 4.33 24.10 14.89
N HIS A 115 4.24 23.57 16.11
CA HIS A 115 4.78 22.26 16.46
C HIS A 115 3.72 21.17 16.28
N GLN A 116 4.08 20.13 15.54
CA GLN A 116 3.21 18.97 15.27
C GLN A 116 3.84 17.73 15.91
N VAL A 117 3.02 16.75 16.31
CA VAL A 117 3.51 15.50 16.93
C VAL A 117 3.90 14.46 15.87
N ILE A 118 2.98 14.18 14.94
CA ILE A 118 3.21 13.28 13.80
C ILE A 118 3.09 14.05 12.48
N GLY A 119 2.05 14.86 12.27
CA GLY A 119 1.92 15.69 11.06
C GLY A 119 1.57 14.91 9.79
N ASP A 120 0.96 13.73 9.91
CA ASP A 120 0.53 12.90 8.79
C ASP A 120 -0.81 13.32 8.18
N THR A 121 -1.75 13.78 9.02
CA THR A 121 -3.18 13.91 8.67
C THR A 121 -3.78 15.28 8.98
N ALA A 122 -3.09 16.10 9.76
CA ALA A 122 -3.58 17.40 10.20
C ALA A 122 -2.48 18.45 10.19
N GLY A 123 -2.89 19.72 10.28
CA GLY A 123 -2.00 20.86 10.27
C GLY A 123 -1.28 21.05 8.93
N PRO A 124 -0.27 21.94 8.90
CA PRO A 124 0.48 22.19 7.68
C PRO A 124 1.18 20.93 7.13
N ALA A 125 1.65 20.03 8.00
CA ALA A 125 2.30 18.79 7.55
C ALA A 125 1.30 17.84 6.86
N GLY A 126 0.11 17.66 7.45
CA GLY A 126 -0.96 16.87 6.84
C GLY A 126 -1.46 17.46 5.52
N MET A 127 -1.50 18.78 5.40
CA MET A 127 -1.80 19.46 4.14
C MET A 127 -0.77 19.12 3.06
N MET A 128 0.53 19.18 3.39
CA MET A 128 1.59 18.82 2.44
C MET A 128 1.57 17.32 2.08
N MET A 129 1.24 16.44 3.03
CA MET A 129 0.98 15.04 2.76
C MET A 129 -0.14 14.86 1.73
N GLY A 130 -1.27 15.54 1.93
CA GLY A 130 -2.39 15.52 0.98
C GLY A 130 -1.98 15.99 -0.42
N LEU A 131 -1.25 17.10 -0.52
CA LEU A 131 -0.78 17.64 -1.80
C LEU A 131 0.14 16.67 -2.57
N ARG A 132 0.88 15.80 -1.88
CA ARG A 132 1.73 14.77 -2.51
C ARG A 132 0.98 13.48 -2.81
N SER A 133 0.05 13.07 -1.94
CA SER A 133 -0.66 11.79 -2.08
C SER A 133 -1.81 11.86 -3.08
N ILE A 134 -2.60 12.94 -3.10
CA ILE A 134 -3.79 13.06 -3.95
C ILE A 134 -3.47 12.82 -5.44
N PRO A 135 -2.39 13.40 -6.04
CA PRO A 135 -2.08 13.16 -7.44
C PRO A 135 -1.92 11.68 -7.83
N ALA A 136 -1.46 10.82 -6.91
CA ALA A 136 -1.33 9.37 -7.17
C ALA A 136 -2.69 8.65 -7.33
N TYR A 137 -3.79 9.29 -6.95
CA TYR A 137 -5.15 8.77 -7.03
C TYR A 137 -6.00 9.43 -8.13
N MET A 138 -5.46 10.41 -8.86
CA MET A 138 -6.19 11.19 -9.85
C MET A 138 -6.00 10.68 -11.29
N HIS A 139 -5.50 9.45 -11.45
CA HIS A 139 -5.30 8.80 -12.75
C HIS A 139 -6.61 8.41 -13.42
#